data_AF-A0A8T7E264-F1
#
_entry.id   AF-A0A8T7E264-F1
#
_cell.length_a   1.000
_cell.length_b   1.000
_cell.length_c   1.000
_cell.angle_alpha   90.00
_cell.angle_beta   90.00
_cell.angle_gamma   90.00
#
_symmetry.space_group_name_H-M   'P 1'
#
loop_
_entity.id
_entity.type
_entity.pdbx_description
1 polymer ?
#
loop_
_entity_poly.entity_id
_entity_poly.type
_entity_poly.pdbx_seq_one_letter_code
_entity_poly.pdbx_strand_id
1 'polypeptide(L)'
;MLTCALVLAAAAAPAADEAAAAREQFKKAYNSMRAGNVTLANKQAAGLANHPLYLYVRYAYLQPRLHRVGAGEVRDFLSAYEGSVMAERLRTAWLQHLGRKRSWDAYLDAYRPQDDAALECLHWQARQKTGNSEGLLVDARRLWLVGRSQPDECDPVFATLAASPEMTDELLIARLTLAMHENQSGLGRYLAGRIRDPELKRVAGKWYAMHHNPDRYLKDPALKADTPLTRAILAHGVRRLTRRNIDTALNRWQALSGTHAFTPAEAGVVQRDLALAANRHEHADRLRLLDGIPATAVDAVVDRARIVAALEERNWELLARWTSGAPSPDFNALRARYWHGRALEELGKTEAARLVFRELASERDYYGFRAADRLGVTYSMNDYPILVSEAERTAIMANPGVLRARELLAMDYRYMARREWHHELKKMTRRELEVAALQAHEWGWHDRAIITVGKAQAYDDLALRFPLLYQQEVEYYADKRKVGAELLYSIMRAESAFMFDARSPAGALGLMQLMPATAR
;
A
#
# COMPACT_ATOMS: atom_id res chain seq x y z
N MET A 1 0.93 -40.74 -62.42
CA MET A 1 2.05 -39.92 -61.91
C MET A 1 1.61 -38.47 -61.94
N LEU A 2 1.51 -37.82 -60.79
CA LEU A 2 2.09 -36.49 -60.52
C LEU A 2 1.76 -36.15 -59.05
N THR A 3 2.77 -36.28 -58.20
CA THR A 3 2.78 -35.85 -56.80
C THR A 3 3.29 -34.40 -56.77
N CYS A 4 2.48 -33.49 -56.24
CA CYS A 4 2.88 -32.12 -55.94
C CYS A 4 3.23 -32.04 -54.45
N ALA A 5 4.52 -31.89 -54.14
CA ALA A 5 5.01 -31.74 -52.77
C ALA A 5 4.91 -30.26 -52.35
N LEU A 6 4.19 -30.00 -51.25
CA LEU A 6 4.26 -28.74 -50.50
C LEU A 6 5.59 -28.68 -49.75
N VAL A 7 6.39 -27.64 -50.03
CA VAL A 7 7.49 -27.21 -49.16
C VAL A 7 6.94 -26.14 -48.23
N LEU A 8 6.73 -26.48 -46.96
CA LEU A 8 6.53 -25.50 -45.88
C LEU A 8 7.90 -25.09 -45.35
N ALA A 9 8.28 -23.83 -45.57
CA ALA A 9 9.49 -23.24 -45.04
C ALA A 9 9.35 -22.95 -43.53
N ALA A 10 10.22 -23.57 -42.73
CA ALA A 10 10.49 -23.22 -41.35
C ALA A 10 11.50 -22.06 -41.31
N ALA A 11 11.08 -20.85 -40.93
CA ALA A 11 11.95 -19.67 -40.85
C ALA A 11 11.99 -18.99 -39.47
N ALA A 12 11.46 -19.61 -38.40
CA ALA A 12 11.41 -19.02 -37.06
C ALA A 12 12.54 -19.47 -36.09
N ALA A 13 13.33 -20.48 -36.44
CA ALA A 13 14.37 -21.05 -35.56
C ALA A 13 15.57 -20.14 -35.22
N PRO A 14 16.19 -19.39 -36.18
CA PRO A 14 17.47 -18.73 -35.91
C PRO A 14 17.38 -17.57 -34.91
N ALA A 15 16.25 -16.84 -34.88
CA ALA A 15 16.04 -15.73 -33.95
C ALA A 15 15.79 -16.20 -32.50
N ALA A 16 15.18 -17.37 -32.31
CA ALA A 16 14.96 -17.96 -30.99
C ALA A 16 16.27 -18.46 -30.37
N ASP A 17 17.13 -19.09 -31.17
CA ASP A 17 18.45 -19.56 -30.75
C ASP A 17 19.39 -18.40 -30.40
N GLU A 18 19.36 -17.31 -31.18
CA GLU A 18 20.14 -16.09 -30.90
C GLU A 18 19.70 -15.44 -29.58
N ALA A 19 18.40 -15.32 -29.34
CA ALA A 19 17.87 -14.79 -28.08
C ALA A 19 18.25 -15.67 -26.87
N ALA A 20 18.22 -16.99 -27.02
CA ALA A 20 18.65 -17.93 -25.98
C ALA A 20 20.15 -17.78 -25.67
N ALA A 21 20.99 -17.66 -26.70
CA ALA A 21 22.43 -17.44 -26.54
C ALA A 21 22.73 -16.10 -25.84
N ALA A 22 22.04 -15.01 -26.22
CA ALA A 22 22.19 -13.70 -25.59
C ALA A 22 21.79 -13.71 -24.10
N ARG A 23 20.71 -14.41 -23.74
CA ARG A 23 20.29 -14.62 -22.34
C ARG A 23 21.36 -15.35 -21.53
N GLU A 24 21.91 -16.43 -22.05
CA GLU A 24 22.96 -17.18 -21.37
C GLU A 24 24.24 -16.37 -21.21
N GLN A 25 24.61 -15.61 -22.25
CA GLN A 25 25.73 -14.68 -22.19
C GLN A 25 25.52 -13.60 -21.11
N PHE A 26 24.33 -13.00 -21.04
CA PHE A 26 23.97 -12.06 -19.99
C PHE A 26 24.08 -12.69 -18.60
N LYS A 27 23.54 -13.90 -18.39
CA LYS A 27 23.62 -14.60 -17.09
C LYS A 27 25.07 -14.75 -16.63
N LYS A 28 25.96 -15.21 -17.53
CA LYS A 28 27.39 -15.35 -17.25
C LYS A 28 28.02 -14.01 -16.86
N ALA A 29 27.84 -12.97 -17.69
CA ALA A 29 28.39 -11.65 -17.43
C ALA A 29 27.89 -11.04 -16.11
N TYR A 30 26.58 -11.13 -15.85
CA TYR A 30 25.96 -10.60 -14.64
C TYR A 30 26.45 -11.32 -13.37
N ASN A 31 26.51 -12.65 -13.39
CA ASN A 31 26.98 -13.43 -12.26
C ASN A 31 28.48 -13.18 -11.98
N SER A 32 29.32 -13.15 -13.01
CA SER A 32 30.74 -12.81 -12.87
C SER A 32 30.95 -11.40 -12.31
N MET A 33 30.13 -10.43 -12.75
CA MET A 33 30.21 -9.05 -12.25
C MET A 33 29.82 -8.98 -10.77
N ARG A 34 28.73 -9.67 -10.38
CA ARG A 34 28.29 -9.77 -8.98
C ARG A 34 29.31 -10.49 -8.09
N ALA A 35 30.03 -11.47 -8.63
CA ALA A 35 31.14 -12.13 -7.96
C ALA A 35 32.42 -11.28 -7.87
N GLY A 36 32.42 -10.07 -8.47
CA GLY A 36 33.56 -9.16 -8.45
C GLY A 36 34.63 -9.43 -9.51
N ASN A 37 34.45 -10.44 -10.38
CA ASN A 37 35.37 -10.77 -11.46
C ASN A 37 35.12 -9.87 -12.69
N VAL A 38 35.58 -8.62 -12.61
CA VAL A 38 35.34 -7.58 -13.62
C VAL A 38 35.91 -7.96 -14.99
N THR A 39 37.13 -8.50 -15.05
CA THR A 39 37.78 -8.87 -16.31
C THR A 39 37.00 -9.95 -17.06
N LEU A 40 36.59 -11.02 -16.35
CA LEU A 40 35.79 -12.08 -16.95
C LEU A 40 34.40 -11.56 -17.34
N ALA A 41 33.77 -10.76 -16.48
CA ALA A 41 32.47 -10.19 -16.76
C ALA A 41 32.47 -9.29 -18.01
N ASN A 42 33.50 -8.46 -18.20
CA ASN A 42 33.64 -7.60 -19.38
C ASN A 42 33.84 -8.44 -20.66
N LYS A 43 34.67 -9.50 -20.59
CA LYS A 43 34.81 -10.44 -21.71
C LYS A 43 33.49 -11.12 -22.05
N GLN A 44 32.75 -11.55 -21.05
CA GLN A 44 31.44 -12.18 -21.22
C GLN A 44 30.37 -11.19 -21.68
N ALA A 45 30.49 -9.91 -21.36
CA ALA A 45 29.55 -8.87 -21.76
C ALA A 45 29.79 -8.32 -23.18
N ALA A 46 30.85 -8.76 -23.87
CA ALA A 46 31.16 -8.31 -25.22
C ALA A 46 29.99 -8.55 -26.18
N GLY A 47 29.48 -7.50 -26.83
CA GLY A 47 28.30 -7.60 -27.71
C GLY A 47 26.94 -7.41 -27.01
N LEU A 48 26.89 -7.33 -25.67
CA LEU A 48 25.64 -7.07 -24.95
C LEU A 48 25.23 -5.59 -24.90
N ALA A 49 25.95 -4.66 -25.54
CA ALA A 49 25.69 -3.22 -25.39
C ALA A 49 24.23 -2.82 -25.70
N ASN A 50 23.61 -3.47 -26.69
CA ASN A 50 22.22 -3.25 -27.10
C ASN A 50 21.23 -4.22 -26.43
N HIS A 51 21.72 -5.15 -25.61
CA HIS A 51 20.86 -6.09 -24.91
C HIS A 51 20.04 -5.35 -23.83
N PRO A 52 18.71 -5.55 -23.74
CA PRO A 52 17.85 -4.81 -22.80
C PRO A 52 18.31 -4.90 -21.34
N LEU A 53 18.94 -6.00 -20.96
CA LEU A 53 19.41 -6.25 -19.59
C LEU A 53 20.84 -5.82 -19.30
N TYR A 54 21.58 -5.27 -20.27
CA TYR A 54 22.98 -4.88 -20.04
C TYR A 54 23.17 -3.87 -18.90
N LEU A 55 22.15 -3.03 -18.67
CA LEU A 55 22.12 -2.09 -17.55
C LEU A 55 22.26 -2.77 -16.18
N TYR A 56 21.85 -4.04 -16.03
CA TYR A 56 22.06 -4.80 -14.79
C TYR A 56 23.53 -5.16 -14.57
N VAL A 57 24.28 -5.49 -15.63
CA VAL A 57 25.72 -5.73 -15.55
C VAL A 57 26.44 -4.43 -15.16
N ARG A 58 26.10 -3.32 -15.82
CA ARG A 58 26.65 -2.00 -15.49
C ARG A 58 26.31 -1.55 -14.08
N TYR A 59 25.08 -1.77 -13.61
CA TYR A 59 24.68 -1.49 -12.23
C TYR A 59 25.50 -2.32 -11.22
N ALA A 60 25.67 -3.62 -11.48
CA ALA A 60 26.47 -4.52 -10.64
C ALA A 60 27.96 -4.14 -10.60
N TYR A 61 28.47 -3.49 -11.64
CA TYR A 61 29.81 -2.89 -11.63
C TYR A 61 29.87 -1.63 -10.74
N LEU A 62 28.97 -0.67 -10.99
CA LEU A 62 29.02 0.67 -10.41
C LEU A 62 28.66 0.71 -8.92
N GLN A 63 27.55 0.09 -8.51
CA GLN A 63 26.99 0.25 -7.17
C GLN A 63 27.97 -0.12 -6.03
N PRO A 64 28.70 -1.25 -6.06
CA PRO A 64 29.67 -1.55 -5.00
C PRO A 64 30.96 -0.72 -5.11
N ARG A 65 31.20 -0.05 -6.24
CA ARG A 65 32.44 0.68 -6.56
C ARG A 65 32.26 2.20 -6.58
N LEU A 66 31.16 2.74 -6.06
CA LEU A 66 30.91 4.19 -6.02
C LEU A 66 32.06 4.99 -5.37
N HIS A 67 32.83 4.38 -4.48
CA HIS A 67 34.01 5.00 -3.86
C HIS A 67 35.28 5.01 -4.73
N ARG A 68 35.25 4.35 -5.90
CA ARG A 68 36.40 4.20 -6.83
C ARG A 68 36.11 4.74 -8.22
N VAL A 69 34.88 4.58 -8.72
CA VAL A 69 34.51 5.01 -10.07
C VAL A 69 34.39 6.54 -10.12
N GLY A 70 34.70 7.11 -11.28
CA GLY A 70 34.54 8.55 -11.49
C GLY A 70 33.07 8.97 -11.49
N ALA A 71 32.77 10.18 -11.02
CA ALA A 71 31.41 10.73 -11.07
C ALA A 71 30.83 10.79 -12.49
N GLY A 72 31.69 10.95 -13.51
CA GLY A 72 31.32 10.87 -14.93
C GLY A 72 30.66 9.54 -15.28
N GLU A 73 31.26 8.40 -14.92
CA GLU A 73 30.71 7.07 -15.23
C GLU A 73 29.31 6.85 -14.62
N VAL A 74 29.10 7.37 -13.42
CA VAL A 74 27.79 7.29 -12.74
C VAL A 74 26.78 8.18 -13.47
N ARG A 75 27.14 9.42 -13.83
CA ARG A 75 26.25 10.30 -14.61
C ARG A 75 25.90 9.71 -15.96
N ASP A 76 26.87 9.13 -16.66
CA ASP A 76 26.64 8.48 -17.95
C ASP A 76 25.66 7.32 -17.83
N PHE A 77 25.76 6.51 -16.78
CA PHE A 77 24.77 5.47 -16.52
C PHE A 77 23.38 6.04 -16.21
N LEU A 78 23.30 7.05 -15.35
CA LEU A 78 22.04 7.65 -14.94
C LEU A 78 21.33 8.35 -16.10
N SER A 79 22.07 8.95 -17.02
CA SER A 79 21.54 9.55 -18.25
C SER A 79 21.15 8.48 -19.27
N ALA A 80 22.01 7.50 -19.53
CA ALA A 80 21.73 6.45 -20.53
C ALA A 80 20.51 5.58 -20.18
N TYR A 81 20.18 5.43 -18.90
CA TYR A 81 19.08 4.58 -18.43
C TYR A 81 18.05 5.35 -17.60
N GLU A 82 17.87 6.64 -17.88
CA GLU A 82 16.91 7.49 -17.18
C GLU A 82 15.51 6.85 -17.12
N GLY A 83 14.84 6.98 -15.97
CA GLY A 83 13.52 6.40 -15.73
C GLY A 83 13.49 4.88 -15.53
N SER A 84 14.63 4.17 -15.64
CA SER A 84 14.73 2.74 -15.34
C SER A 84 14.90 2.45 -13.84
N VAL A 85 14.50 1.24 -13.44
CA VAL A 85 14.64 0.78 -12.05
C VAL A 85 16.08 0.84 -11.56
N MET A 86 17.06 0.42 -12.37
CA MET A 86 18.45 0.43 -11.93
C MET A 86 19.05 1.84 -11.89
N ALA A 87 18.61 2.76 -12.75
CA ALA A 87 19.02 4.16 -12.65
C ALA A 87 18.52 4.80 -11.36
N GLU A 88 17.27 4.60 -10.98
CA GLU A 88 16.75 5.10 -9.70
C GLU A 88 17.50 4.50 -8.51
N ARG A 89 17.70 3.18 -8.52
CA ARG A 89 18.47 2.51 -7.45
C ARG A 89 19.91 2.98 -7.38
N LEU A 90 20.56 3.24 -8.52
CA LEU A 90 21.92 3.76 -8.54
C LEU A 90 21.94 5.20 -8.04
N ARG A 91 20.97 6.03 -8.43
CA ARG A 91 20.84 7.41 -7.96
C ARG A 91 20.69 7.45 -6.44
N THR A 92 19.80 6.63 -5.87
CA THR A 92 19.67 6.48 -4.40
C THR A 92 21.01 6.13 -3.74
N ALA A 93 21.69 5.10 -4.23
CA ALA A 93 22.99 4.69 -3.68
C ALA A 93 24.08 5.77 -3.85
N TRP A 94 24.05 6.50 -4.96
CA TRP A 94 24.97 7.59 -5.26
C TRP A 94 24.72 8.81 -4.36
N LEU A 95 23.47 9.21 -4.15
CA LEU A 95 23.11 10.27 -3.21
C LEU A 95 23.56 9.92 -1.80
N GLN A 96 23.33 8.68 -1.33
CA GLN A 96 23.85 8.21 -0.04
C GLN A 96 25.38 8.26 0.03
N HIS A 97 26.08 7.96 -1.06
CA HIS A 97 27.53 8.07 -1.12
C HIS A 97 28.00 9.53 -1.04
N LEU A 98 27.41 10.41 -1.86
CA LEU A 98 27.74 11.84 -1.92
C LEU A 98 27.41 12.56 -0.61
N GLY A 99 26.28 12.24 0.03
CA GLY A 99 25.90 12.79 1.32
C GLY A 99 26.91 12.43 2.42
N ARG A 100 27.35 11.17 2.46
CA ARG A 100 28.43 10.74 3.38
C ARG A 100 29.76 11.45 3.12
N LYS A 101 30.07 11.75 1.85
CA LYS A 101 31.26 12.51 1.44
C LYS A 101 31.09 14.02 1.57
N ARG A 102 29.89 14.52 1.88
CA ARG A 102 29.53 15.94 1.91
C ARG A 102 29.86 16.67 0.59
N SER A 103 29.77 15.96 -0.53
CA SER A 103 30.02 16.50 -1.88
C SER A 103 28.76 17.20 -2.38
N TRP A 104 28.47 18.39 -1.86
CA TRP A 104 27.18 19.05 -2.01
C TRP A 104 26.82 19.46 -3.44
N ASP A 105 27.75 20.04 -4.21
CA ASP A 105 27.48 20.41 -5.60
C ASP A 105 27.10 19.19 -6.44
N ALA A 106 27.86 18.09 -6.29
CA ALA A 106 27.57 16.83 -6.96
C ALA A 106 26.26 16.19 -6.45
N TYR A 107 25.93 16.38 -5.17
CA TYR A 107 24.65 15.91 -4.61
C TYR A 107 23.48 16.64 -5.27
N LEU A 108 23.55 17.97 -5.39
CA LEU A 108 22.51 18.78 -6.03
C LEU A 108 22.35 18.42 -7.51
N ASP A 109 23.45 18.27 -8.24
CA ASP A 109 23.45 17.83 -9.65
C ASP A 109 22.75 16.46 -9.83
N ALA A 110 23.08 15.51 -8.95
CA ALA A 110 22.52 14.17 -8.99
C ALA A 110 21.10 14.05 -8.38
N TYR A 111 20.64 15.03 -7.61
CA TYR A 111 19.38 14.93 -6.88
C TYR A 111 18.18 14.98 -7.83
N ARG A 112 17.19 14.14 -7.56
CA ARG A 112 15.85 14.19 -8.12
C ARG A 112 14.89 13.99 -6.94
N PRO A 113 13.66 14.56 -6.95
CA PRO A 113 12.71 14.37 -5.85
C PRO A 113 12.62 12.90 -5.41
N GLN A 114 12.74 12.65 -4.10
CA GLN A 114 12.67 11.32 -3.48
C GLN A 114 11.66 11.37 -2.33
N ASP A 115 11.05 10.23 -2.00
CA ASP A 115 10.20 10.07 -0.79
C ASP A 115 11.01 9.69 0.47
N ASP A 116 12.32 9.47 0.32
CA ASP A 116 13.21 9.08 1.41
C ASP A 116 13.64 10.31 2.22
N ALA A 117 13.20 10.37 3.48
CA ALA A 117 13.46 11.51 4.36
C ALA A 117 14.96 11.79 4.58
N ALA A 118 15.83 10.77 4.61
CA ALA A 118 17.26 10.99 4.77
C ALA A 118 17.84 11.70 3.54
N LEU A 119 17.43 11.29 2.34
CA LEU A 119 17.85 11.94 1.10
C LEU A 119 17.30 13.35 0.93
N GLU A 120 16.05 13.60 1.36
CA GLU A 120 15.49 14.96 1.40
C GLU A 120 16.25 15.86 2.38
N CYS A 121 16.59 15.36 3.56
CA CYS A 121 17.35 16.11 4.56
C CYS A 121 18.80 16.38 4.08
N LEU A 122 19.43 15.44 3.38
CA LEU A 122 20.73 15.65 2.73
C LEU A 122 20.63 16.66 1.57
N HIS A 123 19.55 16.65 0.80
CA HIS A 123 19.30 17.66 -0.25
C HIS A 123 19.17 19.05 0.35
N TRP A 124 18.40 19.18 1.43
CA TRP A 124 18.29 20.41 2.18
C TRP A 124 19.65 20.91 2.67
N GLN A 125 20.48 20.01 3.24
CA GLN A 125 21.82 20.36 3.69
C GLN A 125 22.72 20.81 2.53
N ALA A 126 22.64 20.13 1.39
CA ALA A 126 23.40 20.48 0.21
C ALA A 126 23.05 21.92 -0.25
N ARG A 127 21.76 22.24 -0.36
CA ARG A 127 21.29 23.60 -0.72
C ARG A 127 21.79 24.66 0.25
N GLN A 128 21.70 24.40 1.55
CA GLN A 128 22.22 25.30 2.58
C GLN A 128 23.71 25.57 2.40
N LYS A 129 24.50 24.51 2.14
CA LYS A 129 25.97 24.61 2.07
C LYS A 129 26.48 25.25 0.78
N THR A 130 25.70 25.22 -0.29
CA THR A 130 26.02 25.89 -1.56
C THR A 130 25.41 27.29 -1.68
N GLY A 131 24.84 27.84 -0.60
CA GLY A 131 24.31 29.20 -0.57
C GLY A 131 22.89 29.38 -1.14
N ASN A 132 22.18 28.29 -1.49
CA ASN A 132 20.77 28.34 -1.87
C ASN A 132 19.90 28.27 -0.61
N SER A 133 19.56 29.44 -0.05
CA SER A 133 18.80 29.58 1.19
C SER A 133 17.28 29.71 1.01
N GLU A 134 16.80 29.81 -0.23
CA GLU A 134 15.39 30.06 -0.53
C GLU A 134 14.50 28.92 -0.03
N GLY A 135 13.48 29.23 0.77
CA GLY A 135 12.50 28.23 1.23
C GLY A 135 13.03 27.17 2.21
N LEU A 136 14.29 27.23 2.66
CA LEU A 136 14.86 26.19 3.53
C LEU A 136 14.09 26.01 4.85
N LEU A 137 13.60 27.09 5.46
CA LEU A 137 12.81 26.97 6.70
C LEU A 137 11.43 26.33 6.46
N VAL A 138 10.82 26.57 5.29
CA VAL A 138 9.56 25.92 4.90
C VAL A 138 9.77 24.42 4.72
N ASP A 139 10.83 24.02 4.01
CA ASP A 139 11.20 22.63 3.83
C ASP A 139 11.53 21.94 5.17
N ALA A 140 12.29 22.61 6.04
CA ALA A 140 12.62 22.10 7.36
C ALA A 140 11.37 21.87 8.23
N ARG A 141 10.40 22.79 8.19
CA ARG A 141 9.12 22.65 8.88
C ARG A 141 8.29 21.48 8.35
N ARG A 142 8.27 21.27 7.02
CA ARG A 142 7.62 20.11 6.38
C ARG A 142 8.26 18.79 6.83
N LEU A 143 9.59 18.71 6.84
CA LEU A 143 10.35 17.54 7.29
C LEU A 143 10.21 17.28 8.80
N TRP A 144 9.97 18.33 9.59
CA TRP A 144 9.79 18.28 11.04
C TRP A 144 8.40 17.77 11.44
N LEU A 145 7.33 18.21 10.77
CA LEU A 145 5.93 17.96 11.14
C LEU A 145 5.45 16.54 10.79
N VAL A 146 6.09 15.54 11.38
CA VAL A 146 5.71 14.11 11.30
C VAL A 146 5.67 13.48 12.70
N GLY A 147 4.83 12.45 12.87
CA GLY A 147 4.63 11.76 14.15
C GLY A 147 5.72 10.75 14.51
N ARG A 148 6.73 10.56 13.66
CA ARG A 148 7.80 9.57 13.85
C ARG A 148 9.17 10.20 14.01
N SER A 149 10.07 9.43 14.60
CA SER A 149 11.50 9.73 14.58
C SER A 149 11.98 9.75 13.13
N GLN A 150 12.79 10.74 12.79
CA GLN A 150 13.37 10.90 11.46
C GLN A 150 14.82 10.40 11.47
N PRO A 151 15.40 10.09 10.29
CA PRO A 151 16.80 9.68 10.19
C PRO A 151 17.76 10.74 10.73
N ASP A 152 18.94 10.32 11.20
CA ASP A 152 19.99 11.19 11.77
C ASP A 152 20.45 12.27 10.77
N GLU A 153 20.31 12.02 9.46
CA GLU A 153 20.56 13.01 8.42
C GLU A 153 19.67 14.25 8.53
N CYS A 154 18.55 14.18 9.24
CA CYS A 154 17.67 15.32 9.48
C CYS A 154 18.08 16.17 10.69
N ASP A 155 19.00 15.72 11.53
CA ASP A 155 19.42 16.48 12.72
C ASP A 155 19.99 17.87 12.40
N PRO A 156 20.85 18.06 11.38
CA PRO A 156 21.32 19.40 10.99
C PRO A 156 20.21 20.33 10.48
N VAL A 157 19.22 19.75 9.79
CA VAL A 157 18.02 20.45 9.32
C VAL A 157 17.24 20.99 10.51
N PHE A 158 16.99 20.13 11.49
CA PHE A 158 16.23 20.46 12.68
C PHE A 158 16.98 21.34 13.66
N ALA A 159 18.31 21.25 13.72
CA ALA A 159 19.13 22.20 14.47
C ALA A 159 19.01 23.62 13.89
N THR A 160 18.98 23.74 12.55
CA THR A 160 18.76 25.04 11.90
C THR A 160 17.35 25.56 12.17
N LEU A 161 16.34 24.70 12.06
CA LEU A 161 14.96 25.09 12.40
C LEU A 161 14.85 25.53 13.87
N ALA A 162 15.47 24.79 14.79
CA ALA A 162 15.47 25.07 16.22
C ALA A 162 16.14 26.40 16.59
N ALA A 163 17.14 26.84 15.80
CA ALA A 163 17.80 28.13 15.99
C ALA A 163 17.02 29.30 15.36
N SER A 164 15.94 29.03 14.62
CA SER A 164 15.13 30.05 13.95
C SER A 164 13.89 30.45 14.77
N PRO A 165 13.30 31.63 14.52
CA PRO A 165 12.04 32.03 15.15
C PRO A 165 10.85 31.10 14.84
N GLU A 166 10.93 30.28 13.78
CA GLU A 166 9.89 29.32 13.39
C GLU A 166 9.74 28.16 14.39
N MET A 167 10.76 27.89 15.22
CA MET A 167 10.64 26.89 16.30
C MET A 167 9.84 27.48 17.46
N THR A 168 8.52 27.51 17.28
CA THR A 168 7.57 27.97 18.29
C THR A 168 7.11 26.83 19.20
N ASP A 169 6.51 27.16 20.35
CA ASP A 169 5.94 26.15 21.23
C ASP A 169 4.74 25.47 20.57
N GLU A 170 4.00 26.19 19.71
CA GLU A 170 2.94 25.64 18.86
C GLU A 170 3.49 24.60 17.87
N LEU A 171 4.66 24.84 17.27
CA LEU A 171 5.29 23.88 16.36
C LEU A 171 5.75 22.60 17.10
N LEU A 172 6.29 22.76 18.31
CA LEU A 172 6.63 21.64 19.20
C LEU A 172 5.38 20.83 19.57
N ILE A 173 4.30 21.51 19.96
CA ILE A 173 3.02 20.89 20.32
C ILE A 173 2.38 20.18 19.11
N ALA A 174 2.48 20.75 17.91
CA ALA A 174 1.98 20.12 16.69
C ALA A 174 2.69 18.78 16.43
N ARG A 175 4.03 18.75 16.48
CA ARG A 175 4.79 17.49 16.32
C ARG A 175 4.55 16.52 17.48
N LEU A 176 4.46 17.02 18.71
CA LEU A 176 4.10 16.23 19.89
C LEU A 176 2.76 15.51 19.69
N THR A 177 1.75 16.24 19.20
CA THR A 177 0.41 15.69 18.95
C THR A 177 0.46 14.58 17.91
N LEU A 178 1.15 14.80 16.78
CA LEU A 178 1.38 13.77 15.77
C LEU A 178 2.07 12.54 16.37
N ALA A 179 3.12 12.74 17.17
CA ALA A 179 3.86 11.66 17.80
C ALA A 179 2.98 10.83 18.75
N MET A 180 2.14 11.48 19.53
CA MET A 180 1.26 10.78 20.46
C MET A 180 0.12 10.03 19.74
N HIS A 181 -0.39 10.56 18.63
CA HIS A 181 -1.37 9.87 17.77
C HIS A 181 -0.78 8.61 17.11
N GLU A 182 0.50 8.64 16.72
CA GLU A 182 1.23 7.47 16.21
C GLU A 182 1.76 6.53 17.32
N ASN A 183 1.41 6.78 18.58
CA ASN A 183 1.88 6.06 19.77
C ASN A 183 3.40 6.12 20.01
N GLN A 184 4.10 7.11 19.45
CA GLN A 184 5.53 7.37 19.65
C GLN A 184 5.77 8.12 20.98
N SER A 185 5.42 7.49 22.11
CA SER A 185 5.44 8.14 23.43
C SER A 185 6.84 8.60 23.88
N GLY A 186 7.90 7.90 23.44
CA GLY A 186 9.29 8.31 23.69
C GLY A 186 9.63 9.64 23.01
N LEU A 187 9.29 9.80 21.73
CA LEU A 187 9.42 11.05 20.99
C LEU A 187 8.55 12.15 21.61
N GLY A 188 7.31 11.83 21.99
CA GLY A 188 6.42 12.77 22.65
C GLY A 188 7.01 13.32 23.96
N ARG A 189 7.57 12.46 24.82
CA ARG A 189 8.24 12.90 26.06
C ARG A 189 9.41 13.84 25.79
N TYR A 190 10.21 13.53 24.77
CA TYR A 190 11.33 14.37 24.35
C TYR A 190 10.87 15.75 23.85
N LEU A 191 9.83 15.80 23.02
CA LEU A 191 9.29 17.05 22.49
C LEU A 191 8.65 17.90 23.61
N ALA A 192 7.88 17.29 24.51
CA ALA A 192 7.30 17.98 25.65
C ALA A 192 8.38 18.64 26.53
N GLY A 193 9.54 18.00 26.70
CA GLY A 193 10.66 18.55 27.46
C GLY A 193 11.31 19.81 26.87
N ARG A 194 11.03 20.12 25.60
CA ARG A 194 11.61 21.26 24.85
C ARG A 194 10.73 22.49 24.75
N ILE A 195 9.47 22.38 25.17
CA ILE A 195 8.56 23.54 25.25
C ILE A 195 9.15 24.57 26.22
N ARG A 196 9.11 25.85 25.84
CA ARG A 196 9.75 26.94 26.57
C ARG A 196 8.83 27.52 27.63
N ASP A 197 7.56 27.71 27.29
CA ASP A 197 6.54 28.13 28.25
C ASP A 197 6.43 27.09 29.38
N PRO A 198 6.67 27.48 30.65
CA PRO A 198 6.70 26.55 31.76
C PRO A 198 5.37 25.82 31.97
N GLU A 199 4.25 26.47 31.69
CA GLU A 199 2.92 25.91 31.91
C GLU A 199 2.54 24.92 30.80
N LEU A 200 2.74 25.28 29.54
CA LEU A 200 2.57 24.38 28.40
C LEU A 200 3.48 23.16 28.54
N LYS A 201 4.75 23.35 28.96
CA LYS A 201 5.68 22.26 29.24
C LYS A 201 5.14 21.32 30.32
N ARG A 202 4.63 21.87 31.41
CA ARG A 202 4.05 21.09 32.52
C ARG A 202 2.84 20.27 32.06
N VAL A 203 1.94 20.87 31.27
CA VAL A 203 0.75 20.19 30.71
C VAL A 203 1.16 19.13 29.68
N ALA A 204 1.99 19.47 28.70
CA ALA A 204 2.48 18.55 27.68
C ALA A 204 3.21 17.33 28.28
N GLY A 205 3.98 17.53 29.35
CA GLY A 205 4.65 16.45 30.07
C GLY A 205 3.70 15.39 30.64
N LYS A 206 2.42 15.74 30.87
CA LYS A 206 1.40 14.79 31.31
C LYS A 206 1.02 13.79 30.23
N TRP A 207 1.22 14.09 28.95
CA TRP A 207 0.80 13.19 27.86
C TRP A 207 1.52 11.85 27.91
N TYR A 208 2.82 11.84 28.23
CA TYR A 208 3.58 10.59 28.40
C TYR A 208 3.00 9.73 29.53
N ALA A 209 2.67 10.35 30.67
CA ALA A 209 2.13 9.63 31.81
C ALA A 209 0.68 9.16 31.56
N MET A 210 -0.13 10.01 30.92
CA MET A 210 -1.46 9.69 30.40
C MET A 210 -1.45 8.48 29.47
N HIS A 211 -0.45 8.41 28.58
CA HIS A 211 -0.29 7.30 27.67
C HIS A 211 -0.16 5.98 28.44
N HIS A 212 0.70 5.92 29.46
CA HIS A 212 0.97 4.66 30.17
C HIS A 212 -0.07 4.32 31.25
N ASN A 213 -0.65 5.34 31.90
CA ASN A 213 -1.53 5.20 33.06
C ASN A 213 -2.80 6.08 32.95
N PRO A 214 -3.66 5.85 31.93
CA PRO A 214 -4.77 6.76 31.64
C PRO A 214 -5.77 6.92 32.78
N ASP A 215 -6.16 5.85 33.49
CA ASP A 215 -7.15 5.96 34.57
C ASP A 215 -6.70 6.90 35.72
N ARG A 216 -5.40 6.89 36.04
CA ARG A 216 -4.81 7.80 37.03
C ARG A 216 -4.76 9.24 36.52
N TYR A 217 -4.27 9.45 35.31
CA TYR A 217 -3.95 10.79 34.80
C TYR A 217 -5.13 11.54 34.18
N LEU A 218 -6.25 10.86 33.86
CA LEU A 218 -7.50 11.52 33.48
C LEU A 218 -8.10 12.40 34.59
N LYS A 219 -7.63 12.26 35.83
CA LYS A 219 -8.01 13.08 36.99
C LYS A 219 -6.93 14.09 37.40
N ASP A 220 -5.84 14.20 36.65
CA ASP A 220 -4.71 15.03 37.05
C ASP A 220 -5.14 16.50 37.10
N PRO A 221 -4.99 17.21 38.25
CA PRO A 221 -5.37 18.62 38.38
C PRO A 221 -4.67 19.53 37.37
N ALA A 222 -3.51 19.12 36.84
CA ALA A 222 -2.82 19.82 35.77
C ALA A 222 -3.63 19.95 34.48
N LEU A 223 -4.60 19.06 34.27
CA LEU A 223 -5.44 18.98 33.08
C LEU A 223 -6.84 19.55 33.33
N LYS A 224 -7.02 20.40 34.36
CA LYS A 224 -8.31 21.04 34.66
C LYS A 224 -8.62 22.23 33.74
N ALA A 225 -7.59 22.92 33.26
CA ALA A 225 -7.76 24.07 32.37
C ALA A 225 -8.16 23.62 30.97
N ASP A 226 -9.28 24.13 30.47
CA ASP A 226 -9.77 23.82 29.13
C ASP A 226 -8.95 24.55 28.06
N THR A 227 -7.98 23.82 27.50
CA THR A 227 -7.15 24.28 26.39
C THR A 227 -7.13 23.19 25.31
N PRO A 228 -6.85 23.53 24.04
CA PRO A 228 -6.72 22.54 22.97
C PRO A 228 -5.73 21.41 23.30
N LEU A 229 -4.59 21.74 23.93
CA LEU A 229 -3.60 20.74 24.36
C LEU A 229 -4.16 19.82 25.45
N THR A 230 -4.81 20.39 26.46
CA THR A 230 -5.46 19.59 27.54
C THR A 230 -6.48 18.62 26.94
N ARG A 231 -7.35 19.10 26.05
CA ARG A 231 -8.37 18.28 25.39
C ARG A 231 -7.74 17.15 24.58
N ALA A 232 -6.68 17.41 23.82
CA ALA A 232 -5.96 16.38 23.08
C ALA A 232 -5.38 15.28 23.99
N ILE A 233 -4.77 15.66 25.13
CA ILE A 233 -4.24 14.72 26.12
C ILE A 233 -5.36 13.87 26.75
N LEU A 234 -6.46 14.51 27.15
CA LEU A 234 -7.62 13.83 27.76
C LEU A 234 -8.29 12.87 26.78
N ALA A 235 -8.54 13.31 25.54
CA ALA A 235 -9.08 12.49 24.47
C ALA A 235 -8.20 11.25 24.22
N HIS A 236 -6.88 11.44 24.14
CA HIS A 236 -5.92 10.33 24.03
C HIS A 236 -6.03 9.35 25.21
N GLY A 237 -6.14 9.87 26.44
CA GLY A 237 -6.31 9.07 27.65
C GLY A 237 -7.56 8.19 27.63
N VAL A 238 -8.71 8.78 27.30
CA VAL A 238 -9.99 8.05 27.19
C VAL A 238 -9.90 6.96 26.13
N ARG A 239 -9.41 7.31 24.93
CA ARG A 239 -9.22 6.35 23.83
C ARG A 239 -8.31 5.20 24.21
N ARG A 240 -7.25 5.45 24.99
CA ARG A 240 -6.41 4.39 25.54
C ARG A 240 -7.10 3.52 26.58
N LEU A 241 -7.95 4.11 27.41
CA LEU A 241 -8.67 3.40 28.47
C LEU A 241 -9.67 2.39 27.90
N THR A 242 -10.20 2.62 26.69
CA THR A 242 -11.09 1.67 25.98
C THR A 242 -10.50 0.26 25.83
N ARG A 243 -9.17 0.13 25.80
CA ARG A 243 -8.48 -1.17 25.69
C ARG A 243 -8.37 -1.91 27.02
N ARG A 244 -8.68 -1.25 28.14
CA ARG A 244 -8.57 -1.80 29.50
C ARG A 244 -9.93 -2.02 30.14
N ASN A 245 -10.79 -1.00 30.11
CA ASN A 245 -12.11 -1.05 30.73
C ASN A 245 -13.02 -0.02 30.05
N ILE A 246 -14.05 -0.51 29.35
CA ILE A 246 -14.97 0.34 28.58
C ILE A 246 -15.86 1.20 29.47
N ASP A 247 -16.39 0.65 30.57
CA ASP A 247 -17.29 1.37 31.48
C ASP A 247 -16.60 2.60 32.10
N THR A 248 -15.35 2.41 32.54
CA THR A 248 -14.54 3.49 33.08
C THR A 248 -14.25 4.53 32.01
N ALA A 249 -13.97 4.11 30.76
CA ALA A 249 -13.76 5.05 29.66
C ALA A 249 -15.01 5.88 29.35
N LEU A 250 -16.19 5.24 29.30
CA LEU A 250 -17.48 5.91 29.09
C LEU A 250 -17.78 6.92 30.20
N ASN A 251 -17.66 6.49 31.46
CA ASN A 251 -17.88 7.35 32.63
C ASN A 251 -16.92 8.55 32.65
N ARG A 252 -15.64 8.34 32.31
CA ARG A 252 -14.66 9.43 32.22
C ARG A 252 -14.99 10.38 31.08
N TRP A 253 -15.35 9.86 29.92
CA TRP A 253 -15.72 10.70 28.79
C TRP A 253 -16.92 11.57 29.08
N GLN A 254 -17.97 11.02 29.70
CA GLN A 254 -19.16 11.78 30.08
C GLN A 254 -18.82 12.94 31.03
N ALA A 255 -18.02 12.67 32.08
CA ALA A 255 -17.58 13.71 33.01
C ALA A 255 -16.72 14.80 32.34
N LEU A 256 -15.82 14.40 31.44
CA LEU A 256 -14.93 15.33 30.74
C LEU A 256 -15.68 16.18 29.71
N SER A 257 -16.63 15.60 28.98
CA SER A 257 -17.46 16.31 28.00
C SER A 257 -18.33 17.39 28.64
N GLY A 258 -18.70 17.24 29.92
CA GLY A 258 -19.43 18.27 30.67
C GLY A 258 -18.55 19.39 31.23
N THR A 259 -17.23 19.24 31.24
CA THR A 259 -16.30 20.19 31.88
C THR A 259 -15.32 20.84 30.91
N HIS A 260 -15.13 20.27 29.71
CA HIS A 260 -14.24 20.76 28.68
C HIS A 260 -15.00 20.89 27.35
N ALA A 261 -14.80 22.01 26.66
CA ALA A 261 -15.47 22.34 25.41
C ALA A 261 -14.80 21.65 24.21
N PHE A 262 -14.88 20.31 24.15
CA PHE A 262 -14.46 19.55 22.98
C PHE A 262 -15.21 20.03 21.73
N THR A 263 -14.47 20.33 20.67
CA THR A 263 -15.07 20.59 19.36
C THR A 263 -15.77 19.32 18.84
N PRO A 264 -16.74 19.44 17.93
CA PRO A 264 -17.40 18.27 17.35
C PRO A 264 -16.42 17.27 16.72
N ALA A 265 -15.33 17.75 16.12
CA ALA A 265 -14.29 16.90 15.56
C ALA A 265 -13.50 16.15 16.64
N GLU A 266 -13.07 16.83 17.71
CA GLU A 266 -12.36 16.21 18.85
C GLU A 266 -13.25 15.16 19.54
N ALA A 267 -14.51 15.51 19.82
CA ALA A 267 -15.48 14.62 20.44
C ALA A 267 -15.79 13.41 19.56
N GLY A 268 -15.98 13.63 18.25
CA GLY A 268 -16.30 12.57 17.29
C GLY A 268 -15.26 11.47 17.24
N VAL A 269 -13.96 11.81 17.30
CA VAL A 269 -12.87 10.81 17.34
C VAL A 269 -12.94 9.95 18.61
N VAL A 270 -13.25 10.55 19.76
CA VAL A 270 -13.37 9.81 21.03
C VAL A 270 -14.64 8.94 21.05
N GLN A 271 -15.77 9.50 20.62
CA GLN A 271 -17.06 8.79 20.53
C GLN A 271 -16.98 7.59 19.58
N ARG A 272 -16.33 7.75 18.43
CA ARG A 272 -16.04 6.66 17.49
C ARG A 272 -15.30 5.52 18.17
N ASP A 273 -14.18 5.82 18.83
CA ASP A 273 -13.35 4.77 19.46
C ASP A 273 -14.05 4.11 20.66
N LEU A 274 -14.84 4.86 21.43
CA LEU A 274 -15.68 4.33 22.51
C LEU A 274 -16.75 3.39 21.97
N ALA A 275 -17.49 3.79 20.94
CA ALA A 275 -18.54 2.98 20.34
C ALA A 275 -17.99 1.69 19.71
N LEU A 276 -16.86 1.77 18.99
CA LEU A 276 -16.21 0.59 18.43
C LEU A 276 -15.67 -0.34 19.52
N ALA A 277 -15.12 0.19 20.60
CA ALA A 277 -14.68 -0.62 21.73
C ALA A 277 -15.87 -1.28 22.46
N ALA A 278 -16.95 -0.53 22.72
CA ALA A 278 -18.19 -1.07 23.27
C ALA A 278 -18.76 -2.20 22.41
N ASN A 279 -18.74 -2.03 21.08
CA ASN A 279 -19.17 -3.07 20.16
C ASN A 279 -18.30 -4.34 20.23
N ARG A 280 -16.96 -4.21 20.25
CA ARG A 280 -16.04 -5.36 20.37
C ARG A 280 -16.18 -6.13 21.69
N HIS A 281 -16.59 -5.44 22.75
CA HIS A 281 -16.78 -6.04 24.08
C HIS A 281 -18.24 -6.40 24.37
N GLU A 282 -19.12 -6.39 23.36
CA GLU A 282 -20.55 -6.73 23.49
C GLU A 282 -21.25 -5.96 24.62
N HIS A 283 -20.84 -4.71 24.84
CA HIS A 283 -21.39 -3.86 25.90
C HIS A 283 -22.86 -3.51 25.61
N ALA A 284 -23.71 -3.49 26.65
CA ALA A 284 -25.16 -3.27 26.52
C ALA A 284 -25.53 -1.99 25.74
N ASP A 285 -24.79 -0.90 25.92
CA ASP A 285 -25.02 0.36 25.21
C ASP A 285 -24.47 0.42 23.76
N ARG A 286 -23.90 -0.67 23.21
CA ARG A 286 -23.17 -0.61 21.93
C ARG A 286 -23.98 -0.02 20.78
N LEU A 287 -25.25 -0.38 20.63
CA LEU A 287 -26.10 0.16 19.55
C LEU A 287 -26.36 1.66 19.74
N ARG A 288 -26.67 2.09 20.96
CA ARG A 288 -26.87 3.50 21.31
C ARG A 288 -25.61 4.33 21.04
N LEU A 289 -24.44 3.79 21.40
CA LEU A 289 -23.15 4.44 21.18
C LEU A 289 -22.78 4.52 19.70
N LEU A 290 -23.00 3.45 18.94
CA LEU A 290 -22.80 3.44 17.48
C LEU A 290 -23.74 4.42 16.78
N ASP A 291 -24.97 4.57 17.27
CA ASP A 291 -25.94 5.52 16.72
C ASP A 291 -25.52 6.98 16.96
N GLY A 292 -24.98 7.26 18.14
CA GLY A 292 -24.54 8.60 18.54
C GLY A 292 -23.24 9.09 17.91
N ILE A 293 -22.58 8.30 17.07
CA ILE A 293 -21.36 8.75 16.36
C ILE A 293 -21.76 9.84 15.35
N PRO A 294 -21.14 11.04 15.43
CA PRO A 294 -21.43 12.12 14.48
C PRO A 294 -21.02 11.71 13.06
N ALA A 295 -21.77 12.17 12.05
CA ALA A 295 -21.55 11.78 10.65
C ALA A 295 -20.10 12.03 10.17
N THR A 296 -19.44 13.08 10.66
CA THR A 296 -18.04 13.42 10.33
C THR A 296 -17.02 12.41 10.87
N ALA A 297 -17.40 11.54 11.81
CA ALA A 297 -16.56 10.50 12.40
C ALA A 297 -16.97 9.08 11.99
N VAL A 298 -17.91 8.94 11.06
CA VAL A 298 -18.31 7.63 10.49
C VAL A 298 -17.35 7.29 9.36
N ASP A 299 -16.66 6.17 9.48
CA ASP A 299 -15.80 5.60 8.45
C ASP A 299 -16.19 4.15 8.15
N ALA A 300 -15.50 3.51 7.20
CA ALA A 300 -15.76 2.13 6.80
C ALA A 300 -15.73 1.12 7.96
N VAL A 301 -14.99 1.41 9.04
CA VAL A 301 -14.96 0.55 10.24
C VAL A 301 -16.26 0.71 11.05
N VAL A 302 -16.74 1.96 11.20
CA VAL A 302 -18.02 2.25 11.84
C VAL A 302 -19.19 1.67 11.05
N ASP A 303 -19.22 1.83 9.73
CA ASP A 303 -20.28 1.24 8.89
C ASP A 303 -20.35 -0.27 9.02
N ARG A 304 -19.17 -0.94 9.02
CA ARG A 304 -19.10 -2.38 9.28
C ARG A 304 -19.66 -2.72 10.65
N ALA A 305 -19.25 -2.00 11.69
CA ALA A 305 -19.68 -2.25 13.07
C ALA A 305 -21.20 -2.06 13.22
N ARG A 306 -21.75 -0.98 12.65
CA ARG A 306 -23.19 -0.69 12.61
C ARG A 306 -23.99 -1.83 11.97
N ILE A 307 -23.58 -2.28 10.77
CA ILE A 307 -24.24 -3.39 10.09
C ILE A 307 -24.17 -4.67 10.93
N VAL A 308 -22.98 -5.05 11.42
CA VAL A 308 -22.80 -6.29 12.19
C VAL A 308 -23.61 -6.26 13.49
N ALA A 309 -23.54 -5.16 14.25
CA ALA A 309 -24.25 -5.03 15.52
C ALA A 309 -25.77 -5.07 15.35
N ALA A 310 -26.30 -4.38 14.33
CA ALA A 310 -27.73 -4.40 14.04
C ALA A 310 -28.22 -5.80 13.61
N LEU A 311 -27.38 -6.57 12.89
CA LEU A 311 -27.70 -7.94 12.51
C LEU A 311 -27.70 -8.91 13.70
N GLU A 312 -26.72 -8.80 14.60
CA GLU A 312 -26.63 -9.63 15.81
C GLU A 312 -27.86 -9.46 16.70
N GLU A 313 -28.38 -8.23 16.83
CA GLU A 313 -29.58 -7.94 17.64
C GLU A 313 -30.89 -7.96 16.83
N ARG A 314 -30.82 -8.30 15.54
CA ARG A 314 -31.97 -8.27 14.61
C ARG A 314 -32.72 -6.93 14.63
N ASN A 315 -31.98 -5.83 14.84
CA ASN A 315 -32.54 -4.49 14.86
C ASN A 315 -32.64 -3.95 13.41
N TRP A 316 -33.69 -4.41 12.72
CA TRP A 316 -33.92 -4.08 11.31
C TRP A 316 -34.19 -2.58 11.09
N GLU A 317 -34.78 -1.88 12.06
CA GLU A 317 -35.00 -0.44 11.98
C GLU A 317 -33.69 0.34 11.96
N LEU A 318 -32.77 0.05 12.89
CA LEU A 318 -31.44 0.66 12.90
C LEU A 318 -30.65 0.28 11.65
N LEU A 319 -30.70 -0.98 11.23
CA LEU A 319 -30.02 -1.42 10.02
C LEU A 319 -30.52 -0.65 8.79
N ALA A 320 -31.84 -0.53 8.61
CA ALA A 320 -32.43 0.22 7.51
C ALA A 320 -32.03 1.70 7.55
N ARG A 321 -32.00 2.32 8.74
CA ARG A 321 -31.61 3.72 8.91
C ARG A 321 -30.12 3.96 8.64
N TRP A 322 -29.23 3.12 9.15
CA TRP A 322 -27.78 3.27 8.95
C TRP A 322 -27.33 2.94 7.52
N THR A 323 -28.15 2.25 6.73
CA THR A 323 -27.83 1.84 5.35
C THR A 323 -28.66 2.55 4.28
N SER A 324 -29.48 3.54 4.65
CA SER A 324 -30.38 4.24 3.71
C SER A 324 -29.67 5.19 2.75
N GLY A 325 -28.44 5.60 3.06
CA GLY A 325 -27.63 6.53 2.26
C GLY A 325 -26.37 5.89 1.68
N ALA A 326 -25.56 6.73 1.03
CA ALA A 326 -24.21 6.32 0.65
C ALA A 326 -23.39 6.03 1.92
N PRO A 327 -22.68 4.90 1.98
CA PRO A 327 -21.78 4.63 3.10
C PRO A 327 -20.54 5.52 3.04
N SER A 328 -19.71 5.45 4.07
CA SER A 328 -18.44 6.16 4.12
C SER A 328 -17.50 5.76 2.98
N PRO A 329 -16.57 6.65 2.59
CA PRO A 329 -15.50 6.32 1.65
C PRO A 329 -14.78 5.02 2.05
N ASP A 330 -14.34 4.26 1.05
CA ASP A 330 -13.68 2.95 1.18
C ASP A 330 -14.55 1.80 1.72
N PHE A 331 -15.82 2.04 2.07
CA PHE A 331 -16.76 0.96 2.38
C PHE A 331 -17.36 0.34 1.11
N ASN A 332 -17.69 -0.95 1.16
CA ASN A 332 -18.37 -1.61 0.05
C ASN A 332 -19.83 -1.13 -0.03
N ALA A 333 -20.15 -0.30 -1.04
CA ALA A 333 -21.49 0.22 -1.27
C ALA A 333 -22.53 -0.88 -1.54
N LEU A 334 -22.16 -1.93 -2.27
CA LEU A 334 -23.04 -3.07 -2.59
C LEU A 334 -23.41 -3.85 -1.32
N ARG A 335 -22.48 -3.98 -0.37
CA ARG A 335 -22.74 -4.52 0.97
C ARG A 335 -23.80 -3.72 1.71
N ALA A 336 -23.63 -2.40 1.79
CA ALA A 336 -24.55 -1.52 2.50
C ALA A 336 -25.96 -1.63 1.88
N ARG A 337 -26.06 -1.54 0.55
CA ARG A 337 -27.32 -1.65 -0.18
C ARG A 337 -27.98 -3.01 -0.01
N TYR A 338 -27.24 -4.12 -0.04
CA TYR A 338 -27.82 -5.44 0.17
C TYR A 338 -28.44 -5.57 1.56
N TRP A 339 -27.73 -5.10 2.59
CA TRP A 339 -28.24 -5.13 3.95
C TRP A 339 -29.39 -4.14 4.17
N HIS A 340 -29.42 -3.02 3.44
CA HIS A 340 -30.59 -2.15 3.38
C HIS A 340 -31.82 -2.89 2.84
N GLY A 341 -31.68 -3.55 1.70
CA GLY A 341 -32.75 -4.37 1.11
C GLY A 341 -33.24 -5.45 2.06
N ARG A 342 -32.33 -6.15 2.74
CA ARG A 342 -32.69 -7.15 3.77
C ARG A 342 -33.42 -6.53 4.96
N ALA A 343 -33.00 -5.37 5.44
CA ALA A 343 -33.71 -4.68 6.52
C ALA A 343 -35.13 -4.28 6.11
N LEU A 344 -35.32 -3.77 4.89
CA LEU A 344 -36.64 -3.44 4.35
C LEU A 344 -37.54 -4.68 4.23
N GLU A 345 -37.00 -5.80 3.78
CA GLU A 345 -37.70 -7.09 3.67
C GLU A 345 -38.24 -7.54 5.04
N GLU A 346 -37.40 -7.53 6.07
CA GLU A 346 -37.75 -7.93 7.44
C GLU A 346 -38.74 -6.96 8.11
N LEU A 347 -38.76 -5.69 7.68
CA LEU A 347 -39.74 -4.67 8.09
C LEU A 347 -41.05 -4.74 7.28
N GLY A 348 -41.23 -5.74 6.41
CA GLY A 348 -42.44 -5.92 5.59
C GLY A 348 -42.55 -4.97 4.40
N LYS A 349 -41.52 -4.16 4.10
CA LYS A 349 -41.47 -3.23 2.97
C LYS A 349 -41.03 -3.95 1.69
N THR A 350 -41.78 -4.99 1.33
CA THR A 350 -41.43 -5.97 0.28
C THR A 350 -41.12 -5.35 -1.07
N GLU A 351 -41.93 -4.41 -1.55
CA GLU A 351 -41.72 -3.76 -2.85
C GLU A 351 -40.43 -2.93 -2.88
N ALA A 352 -40.15 -2.19 -1.81
CA ALA A 352 -38.91 -1.41 -1.68
C ALA A 352 -37.68 -2.33 -1.61
N ALA A 353 -37.76 -3.43 -0.86
CA ALA A 353 -36.69 -4.43 -0.81
C ALA A 353 -36.43 -5.07 -2.19
N ARG A 354 -37.50 -5.44 -2.91
CA ARG A 354 -37.41 -6.01 -4.27
C ARG A 354 -36.77 -5.05 -5.27
N LEU A 355 -37.05 -3.75 -5.19
CA LEU A 355 -36.36 -2.74 -6.01
C LEU A 355 -34.85 -2.75 -5.76
N VAL A 356 -34.44 -2.71 -4.49
CA VAL A 356 -33.02 -2.75 -4.10
C VAL A 356 -32.33 -4.02 -4.61
N PHE A 357 -32.94 -5.20 -4.45
CA PHE A 357 -32.34 -6.44 -4.93
C PHE A 357 -32.26 -6.53 -6.45
N ARG A 358 -33.23 -5.97 -7.18
CA ARG A 358 -33.19 -5.99 -8.65
C ARG A 358 -32.02 -5.19 -9.20
N GLU A 359 -31.77 -4.02 -8.63
CA GLU A 359 -30.63 -3.20 -8.99
C GLU A 359 -29.28 -3.85 -8.62
N LEU A 360 -29.22 -4.57 -7.48
CA LEU A 360 -28.01 -5.28 -7.09
C LEU A 360 -27.76 -6.55 -7.90
N ALA A 361 -28.80 -7.25 -8.36
CA ALA A 361 -28.65 -8.52 -9.07
C ALA A 361 -27.88 -8.40 -10.40
N SER A 362 -27.77 -7.19 -10.97
CA SER A 362 -26.93 -6.91 -12.14
C SER A 362 -25.44 -6.70 -11.82
N GLU A 363 -25.08 -6.58 -10.54
CA GLU A 363 -23.71 -6.34 -10.10
C GLU A 363 -22.93 -7.65 -9.96
N ARG A 364 -21.67 -7.65 -10.39
CA ARG A 364 -20.78 -8.81 -10.28
C ARG A 364 -19.90 -8.71 -9.04
N ASP A 365 -20.54 -8.84 -7.89
CA ASP A 365 -19.89 -8.99 -6.61
C ASP A 365 -20.65 -9.98 -5.72
N TYR A 366 -20.11 -10.26 -4.54
CA TYR A 366 -20.76 -11.16 -3.58
C TYR A 366 -22.21 -10.74 -3.29
N TYR A 367 -22.47 -9.44 -3.11
CA TYR A 367 -23.79 -8.94 -2.72
C TYR A 367 -24.79 -8.90 -3.88
N GLY A 368 -24.32 -8.72 -5.11
CA GLY A 368 -25.12 -8.87 -6.32
C GLY A 368 -25.58 -10.30 -6.53
N PHE A 369 -24.68 -11.28 -6.38
CA PHE A 369 -25.08 -12.70 -6.42
C PHE A 369 -26.07 -13.07 -5.31
N ARG A 370 -25.87 -12.55 -4.08
CA ARG A 370 -26.81 -12.76 -2.98
C ARG A 370 -28.17 -12.10 -3.23
N ALA A 371 -28.22 -10.97 -3.94
CA ALA A 371 -29.47 -10.34 -4.34
C ALA A 371 -30.18 -11.15 -5.44
N ALA A 372 -29.43 -11.71 -6.40
CA ALA A 372 -29.95 -12.60 -7.40
C ALA A 372 -30.55 -13.89 -6.81
N ASP A 373 -29.86 -14.51 -5.82
CA ASP A 373 -30.38 -15.65 -5.04
C ASP A 373 -31.73 -15.32 -4.39
N ARG A 374 -31.83 -14.14 -3.76
CA ARG A 374 -33.05 -13.68 -3.09
C ARG A 374 -34.22 -13.50 -4.06
N LEU A 375 -33.93 -13.07 -5.30
CA LEU A 375 -34.93 -12.87 -6.34
C LEU A 375 -35.25 -14.15 -7.12
N GLY A 376 -34.42 -15.19 -7.02
CA GLY A 376 -34.53 -16.40 -7.84
C GLY A 376 -34.21 -16.15 -9.31
N VAL A 377 -33.33 -15.19 -9.60
CA VAL A 377 -32.88 -14.86 -10.97
C VAL A 377 -31.45 -15.34 -11.21
N THR A 378 -31.09 -15.49 -12.48
CA THR A 378 -29.72 -15.88 -12.87
C THR A 378 -28.70 -14.81 -12.51
N TYR A 379 -27.48 -15.23 -12.17
CA TYR A 379 -26.37 -14.33 -11.88
C TYR A 379 -25.90 -13.55 -13.10
N SER A 380 -25.62 -12.26 -12.92
CA SER A 380 -24.98 -11.44 -13.94
C SER A 380 -23.46 -11.56 -13.85
N MET A 381 -22.86 -12.32 -14.78
CA MET A 381 -21.41 -12.54 -14.80
C MET A 381 -20.60 -11.43 -15.48
N ASN A 382 -21.27 -10.47 -16.14
CA ASN A 382 -20.67 -9.27 -16.75
C ASN A 382 -19.30 -9.55 -17.42
N ASP A 383 -19.23 -10.62 -18.22
CA ASP A 383 -17.99 -11.09 -18.83
C ASP A 383 -17.78 -10.40 -20.17
N TYR A 384 -16.88 -9.42 -20.18
CA TYR A 384 -16.53 -8.62 -21.34
C TYR A 384 -15.02 -8.69 -21.54
N PRO A 385 -14.54 -9.55 -22.47
CA PRO A 385 -13.12 -9.72 -22.72
C PRO A 385 -12.45 -8.43 -23.16
N ILE A 386 -11.21 -8.21 -22.70
CA ILE A 386 -10.41 -7.07 -23.14
C ILE A 386 -9.96 -7.33 -24.58
N LEU A 387 -10.49 -6.55 -25.52
CA LEU A 387 -10.04 -6.57 -26.90
C LEU A 387 -8.85 -5.63 -27.07
N VAL A 388 -7.80 -6.07 -27.75
CA VAL A 388 -6.56 -5.32 -27.95
C VAL A 388 -6.15 -5.36 -29.42
N SER A 389 -5.83 -4.19 -29.97
CA SER A 389 -5.29 -4.06 -31.33
C SER A 389 -3.80 -4.38 -31.40
N GLU A 390 -3.32 -4.76 -32.59
CA GLU A 390 -1.89 -5.02 -32.81
C GLU A 390 -1.00 -3.78 -32.56
N ALA A 391 -1.53 -2.58 -32.83
CA ALA A 391 -0.84 -1.33 -32.56
C ALA A 391 -0.63 -1.11 -31.05
N GLU A 392 -1.65 -1.38 -30.24
CA GLU A 392 -1.55 -1.30 -28.77
C GLU A 392 -0.55 -2.33 -28.23
N ARG A 393 -0.56 -3.56 -28.74
CA ARG A 393 0.43 -4.60 -28.39
C ARG A 393 1.83 -4.14 -28.71
N THR A 394 2.04 -3.67 -29.93
CA THR A 394 3.34 -3.17 -30.39
C THR A 394 3.83 -2.03 -29.50
N ALA A 395 2.95 -1.10 -29.11
CA ALA A 395 3.30 0.01 -28.22
C ALA A 395 3.75 -0.46 -26.83
N ILE A 396 3.02 -1.40 -26.21
CA ILE A 396 3.42 -1.99 -24.92
C ILE A 396 4.74 -2.76 -25.05
N MET A 397 4.90 -3.53 -26.12
CA MET A 397 6.11 -4.29 -26.39
C MET A 397 7.33 -3.41 -26.73
N ALA A 398 7.12 -2.18 -27.19
CA ALA A 398 8.20 -1.22 -27.41
C ALA A 398 8.70 -0.56 -26.11
N ASN A 399 7.97 -0.70 -24.99
CA ASN A 399 8.41 -0.14 -23.71
C ASN A 399 9.68 -0.88 -23.21
N PRO A 400 10.80 -0.16 -22.96
CA PRO A 400 12.04 -0.81 -22.56
C PRO A 400 11.94 -1.60 -21.25
N GLY A 401 11.18 -1.15 -20.26
CA GLY A 401 11.00 -1.88 -19.00
C GLY A 401 10.11 -3.11 -19.12
N VAL A 402 9.11 -3.08 -20.00
CA VAL A 402 8.31 -4.26 -20.38
C VAL A 402 9.20 -5.31 -21.06
N LEU A 403 10.06 -4.89 -21.99
CA LEU A 403 11.05 -5.78 -22.62
C LEU A 403 12.01 -6.40 -21.60
N ARG A 404 12.53 -5.59 -20.66
CA ARG A 404 13.38 -6.11 -19.57
C ARG A 404 12.64 -7.11 -18.71
N ALA A 405 11.38 -6.84 -18.35
CA ALA A 405 10.58 -7.76 -17.57
C ALA A 405 10.40 -9.11 -18.28
N ARG A 406 10.12 -9.10 -19.60
CA ARG A 406 10.02 -10.30 -20.43
C ARG A 406 11.32 -11.09 -20.46
N GLU A 407 12.45 -10.44 -20.72
CA GLU A 407 13.74 -11.12 -20.78
C GLU A 407 14.16 -11.73 -19.43
N LEU A 408 13.88 -11.02 -18.33
CA LEU A 408 14.10 -11.54 -16.98
C LEU A 408 13.18 -12.73 -16.66
N LEU A 409 11.91 -12.67 -17.08
CA LEU A 409 10.95 -13.76 -16.93
C LEU A 409 11.40 -15.02 -17.68
N ALA A 410 11.83 -14.87 -18.94
CA ALA A 410 12.33 -15.95 -19.78
C ALA A 410 13.57 -16.67 -19.18
N MET A 411 14.25 -16.03 -18.24
CA MET A 411 15.42 -16.56 -17.52
C MET A 411 15.13 -17.03 -16.09
N ASP A 412 13.87 -16.98 -15.66
CA ASP A 412 13.40 -17.25 -14.29
C ASP A 412 13.93 -16.27 -13.22
N TYR A 413 14.39 -15.07 -13.61
CA TYR A 413 14.70 -13.98 -12.70
C TYR A 413 13.43 -13.23 -12.25
N ARG A 414 12.45 -13.97 -11.72
CA ARG A 414 11.09 -13.51 -11.41
C ARG A 414 11.04 -12.27 -10.51
N TYR A 415 11.88 -12.21 -9.48
CA TYR A 415 11.91 -11.05 -8.60
C TYR A 415 12.34 -9.76 -9.34
N MET A 416 13.33 -9.88 -10.23
CA MET A 416 13.81 -8.76 -11.05
C MET A 416 12.76 -8.40 -12.11
N ALA A 417 12.15 -9.40 -12.76
CA ALA A 417 11.06 -9.21 -13.71
C ALA A 417 9.87 -8.47 -13.06
N ARG A 418 9.40 -8.93 -11.89
CA ARG A 418 8.30 -8.31 -11.13
C ARG A 418 8.60 -6.85 -10.81
N ARG A 419 9.87 -6.53 -10.52
CA ARG A 419 10.30 -5.17 -10.20
C ARG A 419 10.23 -4.25 -11.42
N GLU A 420 10.74 -4.70 -12.57
CA GLU A 420 10.62 -3.95 -13.84
C GLU A 420 9.15 -3.75 -14.21
N TRP A 421 8.36 -4.82 -14.16
CA TRP A 421 6.93 -4.78 -14.44
C TRP A 421 6.22 -3.74 -13.56
N HIS A 422 6.34 -3.88 -12.24
CA HIS A 422 5.68 -2.96 -11.29
C HIS A 422 6.12 -1.50 -11.47
N HIS A 423 7.38 -1.28 -11.80
CA HIS A 423 7.91 0.07 -12.06
C HIS A 423 7.25 0.73 -13.25
N GLU A 424 7.17 0.03 -14.40
CA GLU A 424 6.56 0.61 -15.60
C GLU A 424 5.05 0.78 -15.45
N LEU A 425 4.36 -0.15 -14.77
CA LEU A 425 2.92 -0.01 -14.54
C LEU A 425 2.54 1.28 -13.79
N LYS A 426 3.45 1.91 -13.04
CA LYS A 426 3.15 3.18 -12.33
C LYS A 426 2.91 4.35 -13.28
N LYS A 427 3.44 4.26 -14.50
CA LYS A 427 3.42 5.32 -15.51
C LYS A 427 2.32 5.12 -16.56
N MET A 428 1.71 3.94 -16.57
CA MET A 428 0.71 3.53 -17.56
C MET A 428 -0.68 4.06 -17.22
N THR A 429 -1.40 4.47 -18.26
CA THR A 429 -2.84 4.73 -18.24
C THR A 429 -3.63 3.45 -17.97
N ARG A 430 -4.91 3.59 -17.58
CA ARG A 430 -5.81 2.43 -17.42
C ARG A 430 -5.81 1.52 -18.65
N ARG A 431 -5.87 2.11 -19.86
CA ARG A 431 -5.91 1.33 -21.10
C ARG A 431 -4.60 0.58 -21.34
N GLU A 432 -3.46 1.21 -21.12
CA GLU A 432 -2.17 0.53 -21.22
C GLU A 432 -2.01 -0.60 -20.20
N LEU A 433 -2.58 -0.46 -18.99
CA LEU A 433 -2.62 -1.54 -18.00
C LEU A 433 -3.45 -2.74 -18.48
N GLU A 434 -4.60 -2.51 -19.12
CA GLU A 434 -5.43 -3.58 -19.72
C GLU A 434 -4.63 -4.37 -20.76
N VAL A 435 -3.96 -3.66 -21.68
CA VAL A 435 -3.13 -4.27 -22.72
C VAL A 435 -1.94 -5.03 -22.13
N ALA A 436 -1.25 -4.43 -21.16
CA ALA A 436 -0.13 -5.07 -20.47
C ALA A 436 -0.57 -6.33 -19.71
N ALA A 437 -1.77 -6.33 -19.11
CA ALA A 437 -2.29 -7.50 -18.41
C ALA A 437 -2.53 -8.67 -19.36
N LEU A 438 -3.14 -8.42 -20.53
CA LEU A 438 -3.33 -9.43 -21.56
C LEU A 438 -1.98 -9.95 -22.08
N GLN A 439 -1.02 -9.04 -22.30
CA GLN A 439 0.31 -9.43 -22.75
C GLN A 439 1.04 -10.32 -21.74
N ALA A 440 0.92 -10.03 -20.44
CA ALA A 440 1.48 -10.87 -19.38
C ALA A 440 0.83 -12.25 -19.34
N HIS A 441 -0.49 -12.34 -19.58
CA HIS A 441 -1.20 -13.61 -19.66
C HIS A 441 -0.69 -14.47 -20.82
N GLU A 442 -0.47 -13.88 -21.99
CA GLU A 442 0.09 -14.59 -23.16
C GLU A 442 1.52 -15.11 -22.92
N TRP A 443 2.29 -14.47 -22.05
CA TRP A 443 3.59 -14.98 -21.62
C TRP A 443 3.51 -16.11 -20.59
N GLY A 444 2.30 -16.54 -20.20
CA GLY A 444 2.08 -17.46 -19.08
C GLY A 444 2.32 -16.83 -17.71
N TRP A 445 2.42 -15.50 -17.63
CA TRP A 445 2.68 -14.77 -16.38
C TRP A 445 1.38 -14.35 -15.69
N HIS A 446 0.51 -15.35 -15.46
CA HIS A 446 -0.87 -15.14 -15.03
C HIS A 446 -1.01 -14.36 -13.72
N ASP A 447 -0.10 -14.53 -12.76
CA ASP A 447 -0.15 -13.76 -11.51
C ASP A 447 0.01 -12.25 -11.76
N ARG A 448 0.86 -11.86 -12.73
CA ARG A 448 0.98 -10.46 -13.14
C ARG A 448 -0.23 -10.00 -13.91
N ALA A 449 -0.77 -10.82 -14.80
CA ALA A 449 -1.99 -10.48 -15.52
C ALA A 449 -3.12 -10.13 -14.55
N ILE A 450 -3.39 -11.00 -13.57
CA ILE A 450 -4.42 -10.82 -12.55
C ILE A 450 -4.21 -9.53 -11.74
N ILE A 451 -2.99 -9.28 -11.26
CA ILE A 451 -2.68 -8.09 -10.47
C ILE A 451 -2.79 -6.81 -11.32
N THR A 452 -2.38 -6.87 -12.58
CA THR A 452 -2.41 -5.74 -13.50
C THR A 452 -3.85 -5.38 -13.88
N VAL A 453 -4.72 -6.37 -14.12
CA VAL A 453 -6.17 -6.17 -14.28
C VAL A 453 -6.78 -5.48 -13.05
N GLY A 454 -6.42 -5.94 -11.85
CA GLY A 454 -6.88 -5.32 -10.61
C GLY A 454 -6.48 -3.85 -10.50
N LYS A 455 -5.25 -3.51 -10.91
CA LYS A 455 -4.77 -2.13 -10.96
C LYS A 455 -5.51 -1.29 -12.01
N ALA A 456 -5.85 -1.87 -13.15
CA ALA A 456 -6.66 -1.22 -14.20
C ALA A 456 -8.13 -1.04 -13.80
N GLN A 457 -8.59 -1.73 -12.74
CA GLN A 457 -10.01 -1.88 -12.39
C GLN A 457 -10.84 -2.47 -13.55
N ALA A 458 -10.20 -3.24 -14.43
CA ALA A 458 -10.83 -3.84 -15.61
C ALA A 458 -11.39 -5.22 -15.28
N TYR A 459 -12.38 -5.25 -14.39
CA TYR A 459 -12.82 -6.49 -13.75
C TYR A 459 -13.57 -7.45 -14.69
N ASP A 460 -13.96 -6.99 -15.87
CA ASP A 460 -14.93 -7.66 -16.73
C ASP A 460 -14.39 -8.85 -17.50
N ASP A 461 -13.07 -8.95 -17.70
CA ASP A 461 -12.47 -10.13 -18.35
C ASP A 461 -12.29 -11.27 -17.34
N LEU A 462 -13.25 -12.21 -17.32
CA LEU A 462 -13.23 -13.31 -16.35
C LEU A 462 -12.14 -14.34 -16.63
N ALA A 463 -11.89 -14.64 -17.91
CA ALA A 463 -10.85 -15.59 -18.31
C ALA A 463 -9.46 -15.13 -17.84
N LEU A 464 -9.19 -13.83 -17.93
CA LEU A 464 -7.95 -13.24 -17.47
C LEU A 464 -7.83 -13.22 -15.93
N ARG A 465 -8.94 -12.99 -15.23
CA ARG A 465 -8.98 -12.88 -13.76
C ARG A 465 -9.02 -14.22 -13.04
N PHE A 466 -9.59 -15.24 -13.66
CA PHE A 466 -9.83 -16.56 -13.06
C PHE A 466 -9.36 -17.68 -14.01
N PRO A 467 -8.06 -17.74 -14.35
CA PRO A 467 -7.54 -18.78 -15.22
C PRO A 467 -7.58 -20.16 -14.53
N LEU A 468 -7.84 -21.21 -15.31
CA LEU A 468 -7.89 -22.60 -14.85
C LEU A 468 -6.49 -23.25 -14.87
N LEU A 469 -5.57 -22.71 -14.08
CA LEU A 469 -4.20 -23.24 -13.98
C LEU A 469 -4.16 -24.52 -13.14
N TYR A 470 -3.17 -25.40 -13.38
CA TYR A 470 -2.98 -26.65 -12.64
C TYR A 470 -4.21 -27.57 -12.63
N GLN A 471 -4.98 -27.58 -13.73
CA GLN A 471 -6.28 -28.24 -13.79
C GLN A 471 -6.20 -29.72 -13.39
N GLN A 472 -5.20 -30.45 -13.89
CA GLN A 472 -5.02 -31.86 -13.57
C GLN A 472 -4.78 -32.07 -12.07
N GLU A 473 -3.94 -31.25 -11.45
CA GLU A 473 -3.67 -31.33 -10.02
C GLU A 473 -4.89 -30.93 -9.17
N VAL A 474 -5.59 -29.85 -9.56
CA VAL A 474 -6.79 -29.39 -8.85
C VAL A 474 -7.87 -30.45 -8.90
N GLU A 475 -8.19 -31.00 -10.07
CA GLU A 475 -9.20 -32.06 -10.23
C GLU A 475 -8.84 -33.29 -9.39
N TYR A 476 -7.59 -33.76 -9.48
CA TYR A 476 -7.11 -34.89 -8.69
C TYR A 476 -7.28 -34.67 -7.17
N TYR A 477 -6.88 -33.50 -6.65
CA TYR A 477 -6.97 -33.22 -5.22
C TYR A 477 -8.39 -32.90 -4.76
N ALA A 478 -9.23 -32.29 -5.62
CA ALA A 478 -10.64 -32.06 -5.36
C ALA A 478 -11.37 -33.40 -5.14
N ASP A 479 -11.19 -34.34 -6.05
CA ASP A 479 -11.75 -35.70 -5.95
C ASP A 479 -11.24 -36.44 -4.73
N LYS A 480 -9.91 -36.44 -4.53
CA LYS A 480 -9.26 -37.11 -3.39
C LYS A 480 -9.75 -36.58 -2.04
N ARG A 481 -10.11 -35.30 -1.96
CA ARG A 481 -10.57 -34.64 -0.73
C ARG A 481 -12.09 -34.50 -0.66
N LYS A 482 -12.83 -34.92 -1.70
CA LYS A 482 -14.29 -34.80 -1.81
C LYS A 482 -14.77 -33.35 -1.61
N VAL A 483 -14.07 -32.41 -2.21
CA VAL A 483 -14.43 -30.99 -2.27
C VAL A 483 -14.56 -30.56 -3.71
N GLY A 484 -15.35 -29.53 -4.00
CA GLY A 484 -15.46 -29.00 -5.36
C GLY A 484 -14.16 -28.34 -5.83
N ALA A 485 -13.83 -28.50 -7.12
CA ALA A 485 -12.65 -27.90 -7.72
C ALA A 485 -12.70 -26.36 -7.67
N GLU A 486 -13.90 -25.78 -7.77
CA GLU A 486 -14.17 -24.36 -7.63
C GLU A 486 -13.72 -23.81 -6.26
N LEU A 487 -13.82 -24.60 -5.19
CA LEU A 487 -13.33 -24.21 -3.87
C LEU A 487 -11.80 -24.11 -3.87
N LEU A 488 -11.10 -25.10 -4.42
CA LEU A 488 -9.64 -25.09 -4.52
C LEU A 488 -9.15 -23.91 -5.37
N TYR A 489 -9.78 -23.69 -6.53
CA TYR A 489 -9.52 -22.52 -7.37
C TYR A 489 -9.74 -21.20 -6.64
N SER A 490 -10.85 -21.08 -5.90
CA SER A 490 -11.16 -19.85 -5.16
C SER A 490 -10.10 -19.52 -4.11
N ILE A 491 -9.60 -20.54 -3.39
CA ILE A 491 -8.53 -20.39 -2.40
C ILE A 491 -7.22 -20.02 -3.09
N MET A 492 -6.79 -20.76 -4.13
CA MET A 492 -5.55 -20.47 -4.85
C MET A 492 -5.53 -19.06 -5.42
N ARG A 493 -6.68 -18.61 -5.95
CA ARG A 493 -6.86 -17.27 -6.51
C ARG A 493 -6.83 -16.18 -5.44
N ALA A 494 -7.45 -16.42 -4.29
CA ALA A 494 -7.53 -15.45 -3.19
C ALA A 494 -6.18 -15.31 -2.46
N GLU A 495 -5.50 -16.43 -2.22
CA GLU A 495 -4.28 -16.47 -1.41
C GLU A 495 -3.04 -15.98 -2.16
N SER A 496 -2.89 -16.35 -3.44
CA SER A 496 -1.65 -16.07 -4.18
C SER A 496 -1.85 -15.45 -5.56
N ALA A 497 -3.09 -15.34 -6.04
CA ALA A 497 -3.37 -15.09 -7.46
C ALA A 497 -2.57 -16.06 -8.37
N PHE A 498 -2.50 -17.33 -7.97
CA PHE A 498 -1.75 -18.41 -8.62
C PHE A 498 -0.22 -18.23 -8.68
N MET A 499 0.35 -17.36 -7.86
CA MET A 499 1.80 -17.23 -7.72
C MET A 499 2.38 -18.38 -6.89
N PHE A 500 2.99 -19.36 -7.55
CA PHE A 500 3.57 -20.53 -6.86
C PHE A 500 4.77 -20.19 -5.96
N ASP A 501 5.49 -19.10 -6.23
CA ASP A 501 6.63 -18.62 -5.43
C ASP A 501 6.24 -17.53 -4.42
N ALA A 502 4.94 -17.37 -4.14
CA ALA A 502 4.43 -16.39 -3.18
C ALA A 502 4.93 -16.67 -1.76
N ARG A 503 5.37 -15.60 -1.08
CA ARG A 503 5.79 -15.64 0.32
C ARG A 503 5.22 -14.45 1.09
N SER A 504 4.45 -14.70 2.13
CA SER A 504 3.97 -13.63 3.01
C SER A 504 5.04 -13.17 4.00
N PRO A 505 4.91 -11.96 4.57
CA PRO A 505 5.77 -11.50 5.66
C PRO A 505 5.73 -12.42 6.90
N ALA A 506 4.60 -13.06 7.17
CA ALA A 506 4.43 -14.03 8.26
C ALA A 506 5.06 -15.41 7.96
N GLY A 507 5.46 -15.66 6.71
CA GLY A 507 6.14 -16.89 6.30
C GLY A 507 5.24 -17.92 5.61
N ALA A 508 4.02 -17.57 5.23
CA ALA A 508 3.14 -18.43 4.42
C ALA A 508 3.69 -18.58 2.99
N LEU A 509 3.50 -19.75 2.38
CA LEU A 509 4.16 -20.14 1.12
C LEU A 509 3.21 -20.70 0.05
N GLY A 510 3.52 -20.37 -1.19
CA GLY A 510 2.98 -21.02 -2.38
C GLY A 510 1.54 -20.66 -2.73
N LEU A 511 0.94 -21.48 -3.59
CA LEU A 511 -0.36 -21.25 -4.24
C LEU A 511 -1.51 -21.03 -3.24
N MET A 512 -1.46 -21.72 -2.11
CA MET A 512 -2.51 -21.68 -1.06
C MET A 512 -2.01 -21.04 0.24
N GLN A 513 -0.86 -20.35 0.22
CA GLN A 513 -0.29 -19.66 1.39
C GLN A 513 -0.27 -20.51 2.67
N LEU A 514 0.31 -21.71 2.59
CA LEU A 514 0.43 -22.59 3.75
C LEU A 514 1.54 -22.11 4.68
N MET A 515 1.27 -22.06 5.98
CA MET A 515 2.30 -21.86 6.98
C MET A 515 3.19 -23.12 7.09
N PRO A 516 4.52 -23.00 7.25
CA PRO A 516 5.41 -24.16 7.36
C PRO A 516 5.05 -25.12 8.51
N ALA A 517 4.44 -24.61 9.58
CA ALA A 517 3.96 -25.43 10.70
C ALA A 517 2.65 -26.18 10.39
N THR A 518 1.82 -25.67 9.49
CA THR A 518 0.58 -26.32 9.03
C THR A 518 0.84 -27.35 7.93
N ALA A 519 1.92 -27.18 7.17
CA ALA A 519 2.28 -28.07 6.07
C ALA A 519 3.02 -29.34 6.55
N ARG A 520 3.73 -29.26 7.68
CA ARG A 520 4.27 -30.44 8.38
C ARG A 520 3.16 -31.15 9.12
#